data_AF-A0A2D6RLG3-F1
#
_entry.id   AF-A0A2D6RLG3-F1
#
_cell.length_a   1.000
_cell.length_b   1.000
_cell.length_c   1.000
_cell.angle_alpha   90.00
_cell.angle_beta   90.00
_cell.angle_gamma   90.00
#
_symmetry.space_group_name_H-M   'P 1'
#
loop_
_entity.id
_entity.type
_entity.pdbx_description
1 polymer ?
#
loop_
_entity_poly.entity_id
_entity_poly.type
_entity_poly.pdbx_seq_one_letter_code
_entity_poly.pdbx_strand_id
1 'polypeptide(L)'
;MAGKTADGLNLKRVIKSLDTIPGLYLREGTNHNLIAKMDGYRPCPIAKSTHVKRMVVPWIKEITGYNNAREIYRSLRSGAPVLQY
;
A
#
# COMPACT_ATOMS: atom_id res chain seq x y z
N MET A 1 12.33 9.88 2.61
CA MET A 1 11.65 9.43 1.36
C MET A 1 10.87 10.57 0.69
N ALA A 2 11.35 11.08 -0.44
CA ALA A 2 10.58 11.94 -1.34
C ALA A 2 10.40 11.20 -2.67
N GLY A 3 9.14 11.00 -3.09
CA GLY A 3 8.84 10.26 -4.31
C GLY A 3 7.35 10.04 -4.52
N LYS A 4 6.96 9.99 -5.79
CA LYS A 4 5.63 9.55 -6.22
C LYS A 4 5.74 8.16 -6.82
N THR A 5 4.66 7.39 -6.72
CA THR A 5 4.45 6.15 -7.47
C THR A 5 4.20 6.46 -8.94
N ALA A 6 4.15 5.43 -9.79
CA ALA A 6 3.95 5.60 -11.23
C ALA A 6 2.57 6.20 -11.58
N ASP A 7 1.56 6.00 -10.72
CA ASP A 7 0.25 6.64 -10.79
C ASP A 7 0.15 7.98 -10.03
N GLY A 8 1.28 8.53 -9.57
CA GLY A 8 1.36 9.88 -9.02
C GLY A 8 0.99 10.01 -7.54
N LEU A 9 0.81 8.91 -6.81
CA LEU A 9 0.54 8.95 -5.36
C LEU A 9 1.83 9.23 -4.58
N ASN A 10 1.72 9.99 -3.51
CA ASN A 10 2.85 10.25 -2.63
C ASN A 10 3.15 9.00 -1.79
N LEU A 11 4.37 8.46 -1.91
CA LEU A 11 4.79 7.27 -1.18
C LEU A 11 4.59 7.40 0.34
N LYS A 12 4.84 8.58 0.93
CA LYS A 12 4.62 8.81 2.36
C LYS A 12 3.15 8.60 2.77
N ARG A 13 2.20 9.01 1.91
CA ARG A 13 0.77 8.83 2.18
C ARG A 13 0.36 7.38 2.04
N VAL A 14 0.87 6.69 1.00
CA VAL A 14 0.65 5.26 0.80
C VAL A 14 1.14 4.47 2.02
N ILE A 15 2.36 4.72 2.47
CA ILE A 15 2.94 4.10 3.67
C ILE A 15 2.06 4.35 4.89
N LYS A 16 1.70 5.62 5.14
CA LYS A 16 0.84 5.99 6.28
C LYS A 16 -0.49 5.23 6.27
N SER A 17 -1.11 5.09 5.11
CA SER A 17 -2.35 4.32 4.96
C SER A 17 -2.14 2.83 5.20
N LEU A 18 -1.05 2.24 4.69
CA LEU A 18 -0.75 0.82 4.89
C LEU A 18 -0.45 0.49 6.36
N ASP A 19 0.21 1.41 7.07
CA ASP A 19 0.53 1.29 8.50
C ASP A 19 -0.74 1.22 9.39
N THR A 20 -1.90 1.63 8.86
CA THR A 20 -3.20 1.48 9.56
C THR A 20 -3.80 0.09 9.47
N ILE A 21 -3.26 -0.81 8.62
CA ILE A 21 -3.79 -2.15 8.45
C ILE A 21 -3.18 -3.07 9.53
N PRO A 22 -4.00 -3.66 10.42
CA PRO A 22 -3.49 -4.52 11.48
C PRO A 22 -2.83 -5.78 10.90
N GLY A 23 -1.66 -6.14 11.41
CA GLY A 23 -0.89 -7.31 10.96
C GLY A 23 -0.05 -7.07 9.69
N LEU A 24 -0.10 -5.89 9.10
CA LEU A 24 0.76 -5.49 8.00
C LEU A 24 2.06 -4.89 8.54
N TYR A 25 3.19 -5.36 8.03
CA TYR A 25 4.50 -4.80 8.34
C TYR A 25 5.20 -4.30 7.07
N LEU A 26 5.80 -3.12 7.18
CA LEU A 26 6.54 -2.46 6.13
C LEU A 26 8.03 -2.64 6.38
N ARG A 27 8.74 -3.19 5.40
CA ARG A 27 10.20 -3.36 5.46
C ARG A 27 10.87 -2.52 4.39
N GLU A 28 11.87 -1.73 4.77
CA GLU A 28 12.74 -1.06 3.82
C GLU A 28 13.72 -2.06 3.20
N GLY A 29 13.86 -2.03 1.88
CA GLY A 29 14.82 -2.86 1.13
C GLY A 29 16.03 -2.06 0.67
N THR A 30 17.11 -2.75 0.31
CA THR A 30 18.35 -2.15 -0.22
C THR A 30 18.22 -1.64 -1.66
N ASN A 31 17.42 -2.33 -2.51
CA ASN A 31 17.17 -1.96 -3.93
C ASN A 31 15.73 -1.48 -4.21
N HIS A 32 14.77 -1.84 -3.35
CA HIS A 32 13.37 -1.42 -3.45
C HIS A 32 13.01 -0.57 -2.22
N ASN A 33 12.45 0.62 -2.46
CA ASN A 33 12.21 1.60 -1.40
C ASN A 33 11.35 1.05 -0.25
N LEU A 34 10.45 0.09 -0.51
CA LEU A 34 9.59 -0.47 0.53
C LEU A 34 8.97 -1.81 0.09
N ILE A 35 8.77 -2.73 1.04
CA ILE A 35 8.07 -4.01 0.82
C ILE A 35 6.99 -4.12 1.90
N ALA A 36 5.73 -4.21 1.48
CA ALA A 36 4.62 -4.51 2.37
C ALA A 36 4.45 -6.02 2.51
N LYS A 37 4.28 -6.50 3.74
CA LYS A 37 4.15 -7.91 4.06
C LYS A 37 3.05 -8.12 5.09
N MET A 38 2.40 -9.27 5.00
CA MET A 38 1.44 -9.77 5.97
C MET A 38 1.57 -11.30 5.98
N ASP A 39 1.48 -11.90 7.17
CA ASP A 39 1.70 -13.33 7.31
C ASP A 39 0.63 -14.13 6.56
N GLY A 40 1.06 -15.18 5.86
CA GLY A 40 0.20 -15.99 5.00
C GLY A 40 -0.03 -15.42 3.59
N TYR A 41 0.46 -14.21 3.27
CA TYR A 41 0.29 -13.58 1.96
C TYR A 41 1.61 -13.30 1.27
N ARG A 42 1.56 -13.21 -0.07
CA ARG A 42 2.74 -12.83 -0.87
C ARG A 42 3.13 -11.37 -0.56
N PRO A 43 4.43 -11.04 -0.46
CA PRO A 43 4.87 -9.65 -0.25
C PRO A 43 4.53 -8.75 -1.45
N CYS A 44 4.18 -7.49 -1.18
CA CYS A 44 3.92 -6.48 -2.21
C CYS A 44 5.06 -5.41 -2.23
N PRO A 45 5.90 -5.37 -3.27
CA PRO A 45 6.93 -4.35 -3.40
C PRO A 45 6.33 -3.00 -3.82
N ILE A 46 6.72 -1.94 -3.10
CA ILE A 46 6.27 -0.56 -3.31
C ILE A 46 7.50 0.31 -3.61
N ALA A 47 7.62 0.69 -4.87
CA ALA A 47 8.68 1.55 -5.39
C ALA A 47 8.07 2.73 -6.18
N LYS A 48 8.92 3.64 -6.63
CA LYS A 48 8.51 4.76 -7.49
C LYS A 48 7.89 4.27 -8.81
N SER A 49 8.30 3.10 -9.31
CA SER A 49 7.75 2.46 -10.51
C SER A 49 6.47 1.67 -10.27
N THR A 50 6.03 1.49 -9.01
CA THR A 50 4.82 0.73 -8.70
C THR A 50 3.58 1.50 -9.11
N HIS A 51 2.64 0.82 -9.80
CA HIS A 51 1.29 1.32 -10.02
C HIS A 51 0.37 0.87 -8.87
N VAL A 52 0.04 1.78 -7.95
CA VAL A 52 -0.75 1.47 -6.75
C VAL A 52 -2.09 0.84 -7.13
N LYS A 53 -2.81 1.42 -8.10
CA LYS A 53 -4.10 0.89 -8.54
C LYS A 53 -4.04 -0.55 -9.10
N ARG A 54 -2.93 -0.94 -9.73
CA ARG A 54 -2.79 -2.24 -10.40
C ARG A 54 -2.11 -3.31 -9.54
N MET A 55 -1.33 -2.91 -8.54
CA MET A 55 -0.55 -3.83 -7.71
C MET A 55 -0.99 -3.80 -6.24
N VAL A 56 -0.98 -2.62 -5.62
CA VAL A 56 -1.20 -2.46 -4.18
C VAL A 56 -2.68 -2.63 -3.84
N VAL A 57 -3.59 -2.06 -4.63
CA VAL A 57 -5.04 -2.20 -4.41
C VAL A 57 -5.49 -3.67 -4.42
N PRO A 58 -5.25 -4.47 -5.49
CA PRO A 58 -5.67 -5.87 -5.47
C PRO A 58 -5.00 -6.68 -4.36
N TRP A 59 -3.75 -6.38 -4.02
CA TRP A 59 -3.08 -7.01 -2.88
C TRP A 59 -3.76 -6.69 -1.55
N ILE A 60 -4.11 -5.42 -1.29
CA ILE A 60 -4.88 -5.04 -0.09
C ILE A 60 -6.22 -5.78 -0.05
N LYS A 61 -6.93 -5.88 -1.18
CA LYS A 61 -8.18 -6.63 -1.25
C LYS A 61 -7.99 -8.09 -0.82
N GLU A 62 -6.91 -8.71 -1.28
CA GLU A 62 -6.56 -10.10 -0.95
C GLU A 62 -6.30 -10.27 0.55
N ILE A 63 -5.48 -9.39 1.15
CA ILE A 63 -5.07 -9.56 2.56
C ILE A 63 -6.16 -9.12 3.57
N THR A 64 -6.99 -8.13 3.21
CA THR A 64 -8.01 -7.56 4.12
C THR A 64 -9.41 -8.10 3.87
N GLY A 65 -9.65 -8.77 2.73
CA GLY A 65 -10.98 -9.12 2.25
C GLY A 65 -11.85 -7.93 1.82
N TYR A 66 -11.34 -6.69 1.90
CA TYR A 66 -12.10 -5.50 1.59
C TYR A 66 -12.28 -5.31 0.08
N ASN A 67 -13.52 -5.31 -0.41
CA ASN A 67 -13.77 -5.37 -1.85
C ASN A 67 -13.81 -4.01 -2.56
N ASN A 68 -13.92 -2.90 -1.84
CA ASN A 68 -14.07 -1.58 -2.43
C ASN A 68 -12.74 -0.96 -2.87
N ALA A 69 -12.32 -1.32 -4.09
CA ALA A 69 -11.08 -0.82 -4.71
C ALA A 69 -11.00 0.71 -4.80
N ARG A 70 -12.14 1.39 -4.95
CA ARG A 70 -12.18 2.86 -5.06
C ARG A 70 -11.84 3.53 -3.74
N GLU A 71 -12.36 3.01 -2.65
CA GLU A 71 -12.07 3.51 -1.31
C GLU A 71 -10.64 3.21 -0.88
N ILE A 72 -10.15 1.99 -1.12
CA ILE A 72 -8.74 1.64 -0.89
C ILE A 72 -7.82 2.64 -1.62
N TYR A 73 -8.05 2.86 -2.92
CA TYR A 73 -7.23 3.79 -3.70
C TYR A 73 -7.34 5.24 -3.19
N ARG A 74 -8.53 5.67 -2.77
CA ARG A 74 -8.75 7.00 -2.19
C ARG A 74 -7.99 7.17 -0.87
N SER A 75 -8.06 6.18 0.02
CA SER A 75 -7.35 6.19 1.30
C SER A 75 -5.84 6.26 1.08
N LEU A 76 -5.28 5.41 0.21
CA LEU A 76 -3.86 5.43 -0.15
C LEU A 76 -3.41 6.78 -0.73
N ARG A 77 -4.28 7.46 -1.49
CA ARG A 77 -3.99 8.79 -2.07
C ARG A 77 -4.01 9.91 -1.03
N SER A 78 -4.92 9.86 -0.06
CA SER A 78 -5.05 10.86 0.99
C SER A 78 -4.12 10.63 2.18
N GLY A 79 -3.65 9.40 2.39
CA GLY A 79 -2.95 9.01 3.62
C GLY A 79 -3.90 8.75 4.78
N ALA A 80 -5.18 8.46 4.47
CA ALA A 80 -6.21 8.10 5.44
C ALA A 80 -6.18 6.58 5.71
N PRO A 81 -6.79 6.12 6.82
CA PRO A 81 -6.92 4.69 7.11
C PRO A 81 -7.60 3.94 5.96
N VAL A 82 -7.08 2.75 5.62
CA VAL A 82 -7.66 1.91 4.56
C VAL A 82 -8.91 1.19 5.05
N LEU A 83 -8.94 0.83 6.33
CA LEU A 83 -10.08 0.23 7.01
C LEU A 83 -10.61 1.25 8.03
N GLN A 84 -11.88 1.61 7.91
CA GLN A 84 -12.62 2.26 8.98
C GLN A 84 -13.39 1.15 9.69
N TYR A 85 -12.94 0.78 10.88
CA TYR A 85 -13.73 -0.02 11.81
C TYR A 85 -14.65 0.90 12.60
#